data_AF-A0A7K4D1F9-F1
#
_entry.id   AF-A0A7K4D1F9-F1
#
_cell.length_a   1.000
_cell.length_b   1.000
_cell.length_c   1.000
_cell.angle_alpha   90.00
_cell.angle_beta   90.00
_cell.angle_gamma   90.00
#
_symmetry.space_group_name_H-M   'P 1'
#
loop_
_entity.id
_entity.type
_entity.pdbx_description
1 polymer ?
#
loop_
_entity_poly.entity_id
_entity_poly.type
_entity_poly.pdbx_seq_one_letter_code
_entity_poly.pdbx_strand_id
1 'polypeptide(L)'
;MTSKERVLAKKETIQGTTWQPGTSIKLDDEGNLERVVIGADQKIMDVRYAKTMPDVFKKGTVLEYWGAMKMFKKGEVPDKIVLQENHVLFGFQVPADSSVVLAATFPAGFDDDPDTTYEVMYAQVQLGAPAVYKKKKFEAMEYVRLYPGNKVVYQGSDGEDKEI
;
A
#
# COMPACT_ATOMS: atom_id res chain seq x y z
N MET A 1 24.47 -8.06 8.58
CA MET A 1 24.09 -8.62 9.89
C MET A 1 22.75 -9.34 9.68
N THR A 2 22.13 -10.00 10.67
CA THR A 2 20.83 -10.64 10.46
C THR A 2 19.70 -9.67 10.81
N SER A 3 18.93 -9.24 9.80
CA SER A 3 17.67 -8.51 9.98
C SER A 3 16.83 -9.17 11.08
N LYS A 4 16.37 -8.40 12.07
CA LYS A 4 15.61 -8.93 13.21
C LYS A 4 14.12 -8.80 12.94
N GLU A 5 13.45 -9.91 12.68
CA GLU A 5 11.99 -10.00 12.74
C GLU A 5 11.54 -10.30 14.17
N ARG A 6 10.49 -9.62 14.63
CA ARG A 6 9.86 -9.90 15.93
C ARG A 6 8.36 -9.65 15.90
N VAL A 7 7.64 -10.41 16.73
CA VAL A 7 6.20 -10.18 16.97
C VAL A 7 6.03 -9.31 18.21
N LEU A 8 5.20 -8.28 18.11
CA LEU A 8 4.95 -7.35 19.21
C LEU A 8 4.08 -8.01 20.30
N ALA A 9 4.58 -8.08 21.54
CA ALA A 9 3.80 -8.58 22.67
C ALA A 9 2.81 -7.55 23.22
N LYS A 10 3.03 -6.26 22.93
CA LYS A 10 2.21 -5.13 23.37
C LYS A 10 2.17 -4.06 22.28
N LYS A 11 1.36 -3.01 22.48
CA LYS A 11 1.38 -1.84 21.60
C LYS A 11 2.76 -1.18 21.63
N GLU A 12 3.30 -0.86 20.47
CA GLU A 12 4.58 -0.16 20.34
C GLU A 12 4.54 0.85 19.20
N THR A 13 5.14 2.01 19.41
CA THR A 13 5.31 3.03 18.36
C THR A 13 6.68 2.85 17.72
N ILE A 14 6.69 2.62 16.41
CA ILE A 14 7.91 2.43 15.61
C ILE A 14 7.80 3.40 14.43
N GLN A 15 8.80 4.28 14.30
CA GLN A 15 8.86 5.28 13.23
C GLN A 15 7.59 6.13 13.09
N GLY A 16 7.05 6.58 14.23
CA GLY A 16 5.84 7.40 14.29
C GLY A 16 4.54 6.61 14.30
N THR A 17 4.50 5.39 13.75
CA THR A 17 3.28 4.56 13.70
C THR A 17 3.14 3.66 14.92
N THR A 18 1.94 3.66 15.52
CA THR A 18 1.61 2.77 16.64
C THR A 18 1.02 1.45 16.14
N TRP A 19 1.73 0.36 16.41
CA TRP A 19 1.37 -0.99 16.00
C TRP A 19 0.68 -1.76 17.12
N GLN A 20 -0.37 -2.53 16.79
CA GLN A 20 -1.06 -3.39 17.74
C GLN A 20 -0.23 -4.63 18.13
N PRO A 21 -0.49 -5.25 19.30
CA PRO A 21 0.06 -6.56 19.65
C PRO A 21 -0.23 -7.61 18.57
N GLY A 22 0.67 -8.58 18.42
CA GLY A 22 0.59 -9.62 17.40
C GLY A 22 1.11 -9.19 16.01
N THR A 23 1.47 -7.92 15.83
CA THR A 23 2.08 -7.43 14.58
C THR A 23 3.49 -7.98 14.46
N SER A 24 3.85 -8.54 13.31
CA SER A 24 5.25 -8.90 13.00
C SER A 24 5.95 -7.70 12.38
N ILE A 25 7.13 -7.35 12.89
CA ILE A 25 7.96 -6.25 12.43
C ILE A 25 9.33 -6.79 12.05
N LYS A 26 9.77 -6.51 10.83
CA LYS A 26 11.13 -6.73 10.35
C LYS A 26 11.79 -5.38 10.11
N LEU A 27 12.96 -5.20 10.71
CA LEU A 27 13.82 -4.04 10.48
C LEU A 27 15.03 -4.44 9.62
N ASP A 28 15.49 -3.52 8.79
CA ASP A 28 16.74 -3.64 8.05
C ASP A 28 17.97 -3.51 8.98
N ASP A 29 19.17 -3.62 8.41
CA ASP A 29 20.44 -3.51 9.15
C ASP A 29 20.69 -2.09 9.70
N GLU A 30 19.99 -1.08 9.20
CA GLU A 30 20.03 0.32 9.67
C GLU A 30 18.98 0.62 10.76
N GLY A 31 18.07 -0.33 11.02
CA GLY A 31 16.98 -0.19 11.98
C GLY A 31 15.71 0.46 11.41
N ASN A 32 15.62 0.64 10.09
CA ASN A 32 14.41 1.12 9.42
C ASN A 32 13.42 -0.03 9.23
N LEU A 33 12.14 0.28 9.05
CA LEU A 33 11.12 -0.71 8.71
C LEU A 33 11.45 -1.28 7.33
N GLU A 34 11.45 -2.60 7.23
CA GLU A 34 11.57 -3.33 5.97
C GLU A 34 10.25 -4.03 5.64
N ARG A 35 9.61 -4.61 6.66
CA ARG A 35 8.36 -5.34 6.50
C ARG A 35 7.51 -5.34 7.76
N VAL A 36 6.20 -5.21 7.59
CA VAL A 36 5.20 -5.34 8.67
C VAL A 36 4.10 -6.31 8.25
N VAL A 37 3.71 -7.22 9.16
CA VAL A 37 2.49 -8.04 9.03
C VAL A 37 1.55 -7.64 10.15
N ILE A 38 0.39 -7.08 9.80
CA ILE A 38 -0.54 -6.50 10.76
C ILE A 38 -1.14 -7.59 11.68
N GLY A 39 -1.03 -7.43 12.99
CA GLY A 39 -1.51 -8.43 13.96
C GLY A 39 -3.02 -8.39 14.24
N ALA A 40 -3.66 -7.25 14.03
CA ALA A 40 -5.08 -7.00 14.26
C ALA A 40 -5.56 -5.85 13.38
N ASP A 41 -6.85 -5.83 13.04
CA ASP A 41 -7.46 -4.73 12.29
C ASP A 41 -7.12 -3.39 12.92
N GLN A 42 -6.50 -2.50 12.14
CA GLN A 42 -6.04 -1.21 12.64
C GLN A 42 -6.04 -0.15 11.55
N LYS A 43 -6.21 1.10 11.97
CA LYS A 43 -5.89 2.25 11.14
C LYS A 43 -4.38 2.47 11.13
N ILE A 44 -3.84 2.85 9.99
CA ILE A 44 -2.44 3.30 9.87
C ILE A 44 -2.51 4.81 9.61
N MET A 45 -2.62 5.58 10.70
CA MET A 45 -3.12 6.97 10.65
C MET A 45 -2.06 8.05 10.38
N ASP A 46 -0.77 7.73 10.33
CA ASP A 46 0.24 8.78 10.17
C ASP A 46 0.54 9.13 8.72
N VAL A 47 -0.08 8.41 7.77
CA VAL A 47 0.05 8.68 6.35
C VAL A 47 -1.33 9.08 5.83
N ARG A 48 -1.45 10.31 5.33
CA ARG A 48 -2.60 10.70 4.49
C ARG A 48 -2.45 9.99 3.15
N TYR A 49 -2.82 8.71 3.11
CA TYR A 49 -3.27 8.15 1.85
C TYR A 49 -4.42 9.06 1.40
N ALA A 50 -4.45 9.46 0.14
CA ALA A 50 -5.64 10.07 -0.43
C ALA A 50 -6.87 9.20 -0.09
N LYS A 51 -8.10 9.69 -0.33
CA LYS A 51 -9.39 9.04 0.00
C LYS A 51 -9.61 7.60 -0.55
N THR A 52 -8.56 6.93 -1.00
CA THR A 52 -8.56 5.73 -1.79
C THR A 52 -8.02 4.48 -1.15
N MET A 53 -7.27 4.59 -0.05
CA MET A 53 -6.91 3.40 0.73
C MET A 53 -7.97 3.16 1.81
N PRO A 54 -8.14 1.90 2.26
CA PRO A 54 -9.03 1.62 3.37
C PRO A 54 -8.57 2.37 4.62
N ASP A 55 -9.54 2.92 5.36
CA ASP A 55 -9.27 3.55 6.66
C ASP A 55 -8.70 2.55 7.67
N VAL A 56 -9.06 1.28 7.54
CA VAL A 56 -8.67 0.17 8.41
C VAL A 56 -8.06 -0.94 7.56
N PHE A 57 -6.79 -1.24 7.80
CA PHE A 57 -6.14 -2.41 7.24
C PHE A 57 -6.43 -3.63 8.09
N LYS A 58 -6.69 -4.75 7.43
CA LYS A 58 -7.00 -6.01 8.11
C LYS A 58 -5.78 -6.70 8.67
N LYS A 59 -6.02 -7.50 9.70
CA LYS A 59 -5.07 -8.51 10.17
C LYS A 59 -4.49 -9.30 8.99
N GLY A 60 -3.17 -9.49 9.03
CA GLY A 60 -2.37 -10.20 8.05
C GLY A 60 -1.90 -9.34 6.88
N THR A 61 -2.47 -8.15 6.65
CA THR A 61 -1.99 -7.24 5.58
C THR A 61 -0.49 -7.04 5.73
N VAL A 62 0.23 -7.19 4.62
CA VAL A 62 1.68 -7.01 4.59
C VAL A 62 2.01 -5.64 4.03
N LEU A 63 2.89 -4.91 4.71
CA LEU A 63 3.42 -3.63 4.29
C LEU A 63 4.92 -3.82 4.08
N GLU A 64 5.42 -3.51 2.88
CA GLU A 64 6.83 -3.62 2.52
C GLU A 64 7.40 -2.23 2.27
N TYR A 65 8.62 -2.02 2.77
CA TYR A 65 9.36 -0.77 2.72
C TYR A 65 10.73 -1.07 2.09
N TRP A 66 11.07 -0.39 1.01
CA TRP A 66 12.28 -0.62 0.20
C TRP A 66 13.34 0.48 0.42
N GLY A 67 13.25 1.22 1.52
CA GLY A 67 14.22 2.23 1.95
C GLY A 67 14.27 3.50 1.07
N ALA A 68 13.57 3.53 -0.06
CA ALA A 68 13.64 4.61 -1.04
C ALA A 68 12.79 5.84 -0.68
N MET A 69 11.69 5.66 0.07
CA MET A 69 10.75 6.74 0.35
C MET A 69 10.79 7.20 1.81
N LYS A 70 11.90 7.81 2.23
CA LYS A 70 11.95 8.67 3.44
C LYS A 70 11.24 10.01 3.20
N MET A 71 10.03 9.96 2.63
CA MET A 71 9.29 11.13 2.16
C MET A 71 8.55 11.87 3.29
N PHE A 72 8.62 11.39 4.54
CA PHE A 72 7.79 11.90 5.62
C PHE A 72 8.60 12.07 6.91
N LYS A 73 8.47 13.24 7.54
CA LYS A 73 8.89 13.46 8.94
C LYS A 73 7.97 12.72 9.94
N LYS A 74 6.78 12.28 9.51
CA LYS A 74 5.81 11.49 10.30
C LYS A 74 5.23 10.36 9.45
N GLY A 75 5.63 9.11 9.73
CA GLY A 75 5.06 7.90 9.15
C GLY A 75 5.56 7.57 7.74
N GLU A 76 6.14 6.39 7.56
CA GLU A 76 6.57 5.90 6.24
C GLU A 76 5.36 5.36 5.45
N VAL A 77 5.22 5.76 4.19
CA VAL A 77 4.35 5.07 3.21
C VAL A 77 5.05 3.79 2.80
N PRO A 78 4.41 2.61 2.90
CA PRO A 78 4.95 1.39 2.35
C PRO A 78 4.99 1.48 0.82
N ASP A 79 6.11 1.05 0.24
CA ASP A 79 6.29 0.95 -1.20
C ASP A 79 5.30 -0.07 -1.81
N LYS A 80 4.98 -1.11 -1.05
CA LYS A 80 4.04 -2.15 -1.47
C LYS A 80 3.16 -2.64 -0.33
N ILE A 81 1.89 -2.87 -0.66
CA ILE A 81 0.88 -3.38 0.27
C ILE A 81 0.31 -4.67 -0.31
N VAL A 82 0.33 -5.76 0.46
CA VAL A 82 -0.32 -7.02 0.08
C VAL A 82 -1.58 -7.18 0.92
N LEU A 83 -2.72 -7.14 0.24
CA LEU A 83 -4.03 -7.24 0.87
C LEU A 83 -4.33 -8.69 1.28
N GLN A 84 -5.00 -8.87 2.41
CA GLN A 84 -5.43 -10.21 2.87
C GLN A 84 -6.90 -10.51 2.66
N GLU A 85 -7.68 -9.50 2.28
CA GLU A 85 -9.07 -9.67 1.91
C GLU A 85 -9.39 -8.81 0.71
N ASN A 86 -10.58 -9.02 0.16
CA ASN A 86 -11.09 -8.23 -0.93
C ASN A 86 -11.30 -6.78 -0.47
N HIS A 87 -10.80 -5.82 -1.26
CA HIS A 87 -10.94 -4.39 -1.00
C HIS A 87 -11.50 -3.68 -2.23
N VAL A 88 -12.20 -2.56 -2.01
CA VAL A 88 -12.59 -1.66 -3.10
C VAL A 88 -11.60 -0.52 -3.15
N LEU A 89 -10.82 -0.42 -4.23
CA LEU A 89 -9.92 0.69 -4.51
C LEU A 89 -10.40 1.40 -5.78
N PHE A 90 -10.62 2.72 -5.73
CA PHE A 90 -11.11 3.50 -6.89
C PHE A 90 -12.35 2.87 -7.59
N GLY A 91 -13.27 2.28 -6.82
CA GLY A 91 -14.45 1.60 -7.35
C GLY A 91 -14.19 0.25 -8.02
N PHE A 92 -12.95 -0.26 -7.98
CA PHE A 92 -12.56 -1.59 -8.46
C PHE A 92 -12.47 -2.57 -7.28
N GLN A 93 -13.11 -3.74 -7.41
CA GLN A 93 -13.00 -4.81 -6.43
C GLN A 93 -11.66 -5.54 -6.61
N VAL A 94 -10.68 -5.16 -5.80
CA VAL A 94 -9.38 -5.80 -5.72
C VAL A 94 -9.51 -7.06 -4.86
N PRO A 95 -9.15 -8.25 -5.36
CA PRO A 95 -9.22 -9.48 -4.58
C PRO A 95 -8.12 -9.53 -3.51
N ALA A 96 -8.31 -10.41 -2.53
CA ALA A 96 -7.27 -10.82 -1.59
C ALA A 96 -5.98 -11.24 -2.31
N ASP A 97 -4.87 -11.21 -1.58
CA ASP A 97 -3.51 -11.53 -2.05
C ASP A 97 -2.99 -10.64 -3.19
N SER A 98 -3.75 -9.62 -3.59
CA SER A 98 -3.28 -8.61 -4.53
C SER A 98 -2.22 -7.73 -3.89
N SER A 99 -1.22 -7.36 -4.69
CA SER A 99 -0.22 -6.37 -4.30
C SER A 99 -0.52 -5.01 -4.90
N VAL A 100 -0.36 -3.96 -4.11
CA VAL A 100 -0.68 -2.57 -4.45
C VAL A 100 0.57 -1.73 -4.25
N VAL A 101 0.97 -1.02 -5.30
CA VAL A 101 2.03 0.00 -5.29
C VAL A 101 1.37 1.33 -5.59
N LEU A 102 1.62 2.34 -4.76
CA LEU A 102 1.04 3.67 -4.93
C LEU A 102 2.01 4.57 -5.69
N ALA A 103 1.54 5.18 -6.77
CA ALA A 103 2.23 6.28 -7.42
C ALA A 103 1.63 7.59 -6.92
N ALA A 104 2.45 8.45 -6.33
CA ALA A 104 2.05 9.77 -5.84
C ALA A 104 2.80 10.88 -6.58
N THR A 105 2.16 12.03 -6.78
CA THR A 105 2.87 13.25 -7.18
C THR A 105 3.42 13.97 -5.97
N PHE A 106 4.59 14.56 -6.17
CA PHE A 106 5.13 15.59 -5.30
C PHE A 106 4.49 16.93 -5.69
N PRO A 107 3.83 17.66 -4.78
CA PRO A 107 3.49 19.06 -5.07
C PRO A 107 4.79 19.82 -5.40
N ALA A 108 4.76 20.63 -6.46
CA ALA A 108 5.92 21.44 -6.85
C ALA A 108 6.25 22.46 -5.75
N GLY A 109 7.52 22.53 -5.33
CA GLY A 109 7.99 23.43 -4.25
C GLY A 109 8.28 22.71 -2.93
N PHE A 110 9.04 21.60 -3.00
CA PHE A 110 9.45 20.80 -1.85
C PHE A 110 10.38 21.59 -0.91
N ASP A 111 9.80 22.26 0.08
CA ASP A 111 10.49 22.74 1.28
C ASP A 111 9.79 22.14 2.50
N ASP A 112 10.30 21.01 2.99
CA ASP A 112 10.29 20.57 4.40
C ASP A 112 9.01 20.60 5.26
N ASP A 113 7.82 20.84 4.67
CA ASP A 113 6.55 21.02 5.39
C ASP A 113 5.93 19.66 5.78
N PRO A 114 5.88 19.33 7.09
CA PRO A 114 5.29 18.08 7.59
C PRO A 114 3.77 17.96 7.38
N ASP A 115 3.08 19.04 6.99
CA ASP A 115 1.64 19.05 6.68
C ASP A 115 1.35 18.85 5.18
N THR A 116 2.39 18.67 4.36
CA THR A 116 2.25 18.39 2.92
C THR A 116 1.42 17.13 2.71
N THR A 117 0.30 17.28 2.01
CA THR A 117 -0.57 16.16 1.67
C THR A 117 -0.21 15.66 0.28
N TYR A 118 0.16 14.39 0.18
CA TYR A 118 0.47 13.75 -1.09
C TYR A 118 -0.82 13.33 -1.78
N GLU A 119 -0.90 13.57 -3.07
CA GLU A 119 -2.01 13.09 -3.88
C GLU A 119 -1.59 11.81 -4.59
N VAL A 120 -2.30 10.71 -4.32
CA VAL A 120 -2.13 9.46 -5.04
C VAL A 120 -2.62 9.67 -6.47
N MET A 121 -1.71 9.60 -7.45
CA MET A 121 -2.03 9.69 -8.86
C MET A 121 -2.76 8.44 -9.33
N TYR A 122 -2.25 7.27 -8.93
CA TYR A 122 -2.84 5.98 -9.24
C TYR A 122 -2.31 4.90 -8.28
N ALA A 123 -3.03 3.79 -8.19
CA ALA A 123 -2.54 2.55 -7.62
C ALA A 123 -2.24 1.56 -8.76
N GLN A 124 -1.02 1.04 -8.82
CA GLN A 124 -0.70 -0.13 -9.63
C GLN A 124 -0.98 -1.38 -8.80
N VAL A 125 -1.89 -2.21 -9.29
CA VAL A 125 -2.35 -3.41 -8.61
C VAL A 125 -1.97 -4.62 -9.43
N GLN A 126 -1.21 -5.55 -8.84
CA GLN A 126 -1.09 -6.91 -9.34
C GLN A 126 -2.15 -7.77 -8.66
N LEU A 127 -3.02 -8.39 -9.45
CA LEU A 127 -4.15 -9.15 -8.92
C LEU A 127 -3.70 -10.47 -8.29
N GLY A 128 -4.16 -10.77 -7.08
CA GLY A 128 -3.91 -12.05 -6.40
C GLY A 128 -4.82 -13.19 -6.89
N ALA A 129 -5.97 -12.84 -7.49
CA ALA A 129 -6.95 -13.77 -8.01
C ALA A 129 -7.65 -13.19 -9.26
N PRO A 130 -8.39 -14.00 -10.04
CA PRO A 130 -9.19 -13.49 -11.14
C PRO A 130 -10.20 -12.42 -10.69
N ALA A 131 -10.39 -11.39 -11.52
CA ALA A 131 -11.27 -10.26 -11.23
C ALA A 131 -12.14 -9.90 -12.44
N VAL A 132 -13.25 -9.18 -12.18
CA VAL A 132 -14.14 -8.69 -13.24
C VAL A 132 -14.44 -7.22 -13.00
N TYR A 133 -14.26 -6.39 -14.04
CA TYR A 133 -14.62 -4.98 -14.01
C TYR A 133 -15.28 -4.59 -15.34
N LYS A 134 -16.46 -3.97 -15.28
CA LYS A 134 -17.26 -3.58 -16.47
C LYS A 134 -17.31 -4.66 -17.58
N LYS A 135 -17.54 -5.92 -17.19
CA LYS A 135 -17.57 -7.12 -18.07
C LYS A 135 -16.21 -7.58 -18.62
N LYS A 136 -15.13 -6.82 -18.46
CA LYS A 136 -13.77 -7.30 -18.73
C LYS A 136 -13.37 -8.26 -17.61
N LYS A 137 -12.88 -9.43 -18.00
CA LYS A 137 -12.25 -10.40 -17.09
C LYS A 137 -10.76 -10.17 -17.05
N PHE A 138 -10.20 -10.36 -15.86
CA PHE A 138 -8.78 -10.39 -15.60
C PHE A 138 -8.41 -11.71 -14.95
N GLU A 139 -7.23 -12.19 -15.28
CA GLU A 139 -6.62 -13.35 -14.65
C GLU A 139 -5.79 -12.93 -13.43
N ALA A 140 -5.44 -13.90 -12.59
CA ALA A 140 -4.48 -13.67 -11.53
C ALA A 140 -3.13 -13.22 -12.11
N MET A 141 -2.38 -12.43 -11.34
CA MET A 141 -1.08 -11.84 -11.68
C MET A 141 -1.10 -10.77 -12.78
N GLU A 142 -2.23 -10.49 -13.42
CA GLU A 142 -2.36 -9.34 -14.31
C GLU A 142 -2.26 -8.02 -13.53
N TYR A 143 -1.77 -6.98 -14.22
CA TYR A 143 -1.59 -5.65 -13.67
C TYR A 143 -2.67 -4.69 -14.15
N VAL A 144 -3.25 -3.95 -13.21
CA VAL A 144 -4.16 -2.84 -13.48
C VAL A 144 -3.68 -1.57 -12.79
N ARG A 145 -3.85 -0.42 -13.45
CA ARG A 145 -3.66 0.91 -12.88
C ARG A 145 -5.01 1.52 -12.61
N LEU A 146 -5.22 1.88 -11.34
CA LEU A 146 -6.46 2.45 -10.84
C LEU A 146 -6.24 3.93 -10.55
N TYR A 147 -6.96 4.81 -11.24
CA TYR A 147 -6.84 6.26 -11.12
C TYR A 147 -8.04 6.85 -10.38
N PRO A 148 -7.90 8.03 -9.74
CA PRO A 148 -9.01 8.83 -9.25
C PRO A 148 -10.13 8.98 -10.30
N GLY A 149 -11.38 9.01 -9.84
CA GLY A 149 -12.54 9.08 -10.74
C GLY A 149 -12.94 7.73 -11.36
N ASN A 150 -12.51 6.61 -10.78
CA ASN A 150 -12.83 5.24 -11.23
C ASN A 150 -12.32 4.90 -12.63
N LYS A 151 -11.24 5.55 -13.08
CA LYS A 151 -10.57 5.20 -14.33
C LYS A 151 -9.66 4.00 -14.10
N VAL A 152 -9.84 2.95 -14.90
CA VAL A 152 -9.06 1.71 -14.84
C VAL A 152 -8.33 1.54 -16.16
N VAL A 153 -7.00 1.44 -16.09
CA VAL A 153 -6.13 1.19 -17.25
C VAL A 153 -5.47 -0.16 -17.03
N TYR A 154 -5.40 -0.98 -18.07
CA TYR A 154 -4.60 -2.21 -18.06
C TYR A 154 -3.67 -2.21 -19.26
N GLN A 155 -2.54 -2.90 -19.13
CA GLN A 155 -1.66 -3.13 -20.26
C GLN A 155 -2.16 -4.36 -21.02
N GLY A 156 -2.57 -4.17 -22.28
CA GLY A 156 -2.97 -5.26 -23.15
C GLY A 156 -1.80 -6.18 -23.49
N SER A 157 -2.10 -7.35 -24.08
CA SER A 157 -1.10 -8.29 -24.58
C SER A 157 -0.23 -7.72 -25.71
N ASP A 158 -0.68 -6.63 -26.34
CA ASP A 158 0.05 -5.83 -27.32
C ASP A 158 1.02 -4.83 -26.68
N GLY A 159 1.08 -4.77 -25.35
CA GLY A 159 1.89 -3.83 -24.60
C GLY A 159 1.29 -2.43 -24.50
N GLU A 160 0.11 -2.20 -25.09
CA GLU A 160 -0.56 -0.89 -25.06
C GLU A 160 -1.47 -0.72 -23.84
N ASP A 161 -1.50 0.50 -23.31
CA ASP A 161 -2.40 0.88 -22.23
C ASP A 161 -3.82 1.08 -22.76
N LYS A 162 -4.78 0.38 -22.18
CA LYS A 162 -6.20 0.44 -22.56
C LYS A 162 -7.04 0.82 -21.35
N GLU A 163 -7.84 1.87 -21.51
CA GLU A 163 -8.86 2.26 -20.54
C GLU A 163 -10.11 1.39 -20.69
N ILE A 164 -10.78 1.08 -19.57
CA ILE A 164 -12.00 0.24 -19.50
C ILE A 164 -13.21 1.05 -19.03
#